data_AF-M5UGF0-F1
#
_entry.id   AF-M5UGF0-F1
#
_cell.length_a   1.000
_cell.length_b   1.000
_cell.length_c   1.000
_cell.angle_alpha   90.00
_cell.angle_beta   90.00
_cell.angle_gamma   90.00
#
_symmetry.space_group_name_H-M   'P 1'
#
loop_
_entity.id
_entity.type
_entity.pdbx_description
1 polymer ?
#
loop_
_entity_poly.entity_id
_entity_poly.type
_entity_poly.pdbx_seq_one_letter_code
_entity_poly.pdbx_strand_id
1 'polypeptide(L)' 'MLVDPNDGSCYECEGQLEIIDADDCSMAVKCAECGENYDVEPDAFGDGCVTYYIPFTTERYLAEHFGDE' A
#
# COMPACT_ATOMS: atom_id res chain seq x y z
N MET A 1 -2.04 5.13 2.13
CA MET A 1 -1.02 5.71 1.20
C MET A 1 -1.42 5.42 -0.23
N LEU A 2 -1.53 6.40 -1.13
CA LEU A 2 -1.98 6.18 -2.51
C LEU A 2 -0.86 5.65 -3.41
N VAL A 3 -1.18 4.67 -4.25
CA VAL A 3 -0.27 4.09 -5.26
C VAL A 3 -0.31 4.93 -6.54
N ASP A 4 0.82 5.20 -7.19
CA ASP A 4 0.83 5.86 -8.50
C ASP A 4 0.12 4.97 -9.54
N PRO A 5 -0.87 5.48 -10.30
CA PRO A 5 -1.55 4.69 -11.33
C PRO A 5 -0.64 4.10 -12.41
N ASN A 6 0.58 4.61 -12.59
CA ASN A 6 1.59 4.03 -13.49
C ASN A 6 2.30 2.81 -12.88
N ASP A 7 2.32 2.69 -11.56
CA ASP A 7 2.92 1.55 -10.85
C ASP A 7 1.88 0.44 -10.64
N GLY A 8 0.61 0.78 -10.43
CA GLY A 8 -0.46 -0.19 -10.30
C GLY A 8 -1.86 0.42 -10.20
N SER A 9 -2.85 -0.33 -10.68
CA SER A 9 -4.27 0.02 -10.64
C SER A 9 -5.10 -1.18 -10.19
N CYS A 10 -6.34 -0.92 -9.77
CA CYS A 10 -7.27 -1.98 -9.41
C CYS A 10 -7.45 -2.97 -10.55
N TYR A 11 -7.31 -4.27 -10.29
CA TYR A 11 -7.46 -5.27 -11.35
C TYR A 11 -8.92 -5.40 -11.86
N GLU A 12 -9.90 -5.04 -11.03
CA GLU A 12 -11.33 -5.18 -11.35
C GLU A 12 -11.89 -3.98 -12.13
N CYS A 13 -11.47 -2.76 -11.77
CA CYS A 13 -12.06 -1.54 -12.34
C CYS A 13 -11.04 -0.52 -12.86
N GLU A 14 -9.74 -0.85 -12.87
CA GLU A 14 -8.63 0.03 -13.26
C GLU A 14 -8.52 1.32 -12.41
N GLY A 15 -9.20 1.33 -11.26
CA GLY A 15 -9.26 2.44 -10.34
C GLY A 15 -8.05 2.61 -9.41
N GLN A 16 -8.04 3.71 -8.66
CA GLN A 16 -7.01 4.10 -7.70
C GLN A 16 -6.89 3.11 -6.54
N LEU A 17 -5.66 2.68 -6.25
CA LEU A 17 -5.33 1.84 -5.10
C LEU A 17 -4.76 2.66 -3.94
N GLU A 18 -5.09 2.24 -2.72
CA GLU A 18 -4.52 2.70 -1.47
C GLU A 18 -3.91 1.53 -0.70
N ILE A 19 -2.67 1.66 -0.25
CA ILE A 19 -2.07 0.75 0.73
C ILE A 19 -2.67 1.05 2.10
N ILE A 20 -3.27 0.01 2.68
CA ILE A 20 -3.99 0.06 3.95
C ILE A 20 -3.33 -0.76 5.06
N ASP A 21 -2.49 -1.73 4.71
CA ASP A 21 -1.69 -2.50 5.66
C ASP A 21 -0.44 -3.08 4.98
N ALA A 22 0.54 -3.52 5.78
CA ALA A 22 1.71 -4.25 5.32
C ALA A 22 2.30 -5.12 6.44
N ASP A 23 2.76 -6.31 6.07
CA ASP A 23 3.50 -7.24 6.93
C ASP A 23 4.91 -7.52 6.39
N ASP A 24 5.61 -8.52 6.92
CA ASP A 24 7.01 -8.78 6.57
C ASP A 24 7.23 -9.27 5.12
N CYS A 25 6.16 -9.64 4.40
CA CYS A 25 6.27 -10.14 3.02
C CYS A 25 5.20 -9.64 2.05
N SER A 26 4.20 -8.87 2.49
CA SER A 26 3.08 -8.43 1.67
C SER A 26 2.58 -7.02 2.01
N MET A 27 1.85 -6.42 1.06
CA MET A 27 1.08 -5.20 1.25
C MET A 27 -0.40 -5.46 0.94
N ALA A 28 -1.29 -5.00 1.81
CA ALA A 28 -2.72 -5.01 1.55
C ALA A 28 -3.13 -3.71 0.88
N VAL A 29 -3.80 -3.81 -0.27
CA VAL A 29 -4.34 -2.67 -1.01
C VAL A 29 -5.86 -2.69 -1.06
N LYS A 30 -6.44 -1.49 -1.13
CA LYS A 30 -7.86 -1.23 -1.30
C LYS A 30 -8.10 -0.32 -2.48
N CYS A 31 -9.04 -0.68 -3.35
CA CYS A 31 -9.52 0.22 -4.40
C CYS A 31 -10.46 1.27 -3.83
N ALA A 32 -10.21 2.54 -4.16
CA ALA A 32 -11.02 3.67 -3.72
C ALA A 32 -12.38 3.74 -4.44
N GLU A 33 -12.49 3.24 -5.68
CA GLU A 33 -13.73 3.28 -6.45
C GLU A 33 -14.63 2.06 -6.21
N CYS A 34 -14.13 0.84 -6.41
CA CYS A 34 -14.95 -0.38 -6.29
C CYS A 34 -14.93 -1.01 -4.89
N GLY A 35 -13.97 -0.62 -4.02
CA GLY A 35 -13.87 -1.11 -2.65
C GLY A 35 -13.24 -2.50 -2.51
N GLU A 36 -12.79 -3.11 -3.62
CA GLU A 36 -12.07 -4.38 -3.62
C GLU A 36 -10.75 -4.28 -2.85
N ASN A 37 -10.42 -5.35 -2.13
CA ASN A 37 -9.22 -5.45 -1.31
C ASN A 37 -8.47 -6.74 -1.61
N TYR A 38 -7.14 -6.66 -1.72
CA TYR A 38 -6.30 -7.83 -1.95
C TYR A 38 -4.86 -7.57 -1.51
N ASP A 39 -4.12 -8.66 -1.32
CA ASP A 39 -2.70 -8.62 -0.95
C ASP A 39 -1.83 -8.70 -2.22
N VAL A 40 -0.72 -7.96 -2.19
CA VAL A 40 0.29 -7.94 -3.25
C VAL A 40 1.68 -8.08 -2.66
N GLU A 41 2.60 -8.63 -3.45
CA GLU A 41 4.02 -8.61 -3.11
C GLU A 41 4.55 -7.16 -3.18
N PRO A 42 5.54 -6.77 -2.35
CA PRO A 42 6.12 -5.43 -2.40
C PRO A 42 6.67 -5.00 -3.77
N ASP A 43 7.12 -5.94 -4.59
CA ASP A 43 7.64 -5.70 -5.94
C ASP A 43 6.56 -5.75 -7.04
N ALA A 44 5.29 -5.98 -6.69
CA ALA A 44 4.16 -5.95 -7.63
C ALA A 44 3.95 -4.57 -8.28
N PHE A 45 4.43 -3.50 -7.63
CA PHE A 45 4.37 -2.11 -8.10
C PHE A 45 5.72 -1.61 -8.63
N GLY A 46 6.50 -2.50 -9.26
CA GLY A 46 7.84 -2.17 -9.74
C GLY A 46 8.82 -1.98 -8.56
N ASP A 47 9.21 -0.73 -8.27
CA ASP A 47 10.01 -0.42 -7.08
C ASP A 47 9.14 -0.20 -5.83
N GLY A 48 8.01 -0.92 -5.74
CA GLY A 48 7.02 -0.74 -4.68
C GLY A 48 7.56 -1.00 -3.27
N CYS A 49 8.62 -1.83 -3.17
CA CYS A 49 9.35 -2.07 -1.94
C CYS A 49 9.97 -0.78 -1.37
N VAL A 50 10.59 0.04 -2.23
CA VAL A 50 11.23 1.29 -1.81
C VAL A 50 10.23 2.44 -1.77
N THR A 51 9.34 2.51 -2.76
CA THR A 51 8.41 3.64 -2.92
C THR A 51 7.28 3.61 -1.90
N TYR A 52 6.79 2.42 -1.52
CA TYR A 52 5.59 2.31 -0.68
C TYR A 52 5.79 1.50 0.59
N TYR A 53 6.38 0.30 0.50
CA TYR A 53 6.49 -0.61 1.63
C TYR A 53 7.33 -0.03 2.78
N ILE A 54 8.56 0.42 2.49
CA ILE A 54 9.45 1.01 3.52
C ILE A 54 8.83 2.28 4.12
N PRO A 55 8.33 3.26 3.34
CA PRO A 55 7.67 4.43 3.91
C PRO A 55 6.46 4.08 4.78
N PHE A 56 5.55 3.22 4.30
CA PHE A 56 4.34 2.84 5.03
C PHE A 56 4.66 2.15 6.37
N THR A 57 5.55 1.17 6.35
CA THR A 57 5.96 0.45 7.57
C THR A 57 6.72 1.35 8.55
N THR A 58 7.51 2.30 8.04
CA THR A 58 8.20 3.30 8.87
C THR A 58 7.20 4.25 9.54
N GLU A 59 6.25 4.80 8.79
CA GLU A 59 5.19 5.66 9.33
C GLU A 59 4.38 4.93 10.41
N ARG A 60 4.00 3.67 10.14
CA ARG A 60 3.29 2.83 11.11
C ARG A 60 4.12 2.60 12.38
N TYR A 61 5.38 2.21 12.25
CA TYR A 61 6.28 2.01 13.38
C TYR A 61 6.43 3.29 14.22
N LEU A 62 6.62 4.44 13.56
CA LEU A 62 6.77 5.72 14.24
C LEU A 62 5.50 6.12 14.97
N ALA A 63 4.32 5.93 14.37
CA ALA A 63 3.05 6.20 15.02
C ALA A 63 2.83 5.29 16.25
N GLU A 64 3.14 4.00 16.13
CA GLU A 64 2.99 3.03 17.22
C GLU A 64 3.91 3.29 18.42
N HIS A 65 5.12 3.82 18.20
CA HIS A 65 6.13 3.96 19.24
C HIS A 65 6.36 5.41 19.70
N PHE A 66 5.97 6.39 18.90
CA PHE A 66 6.29 7.81 19.10
C PHE A 66 5.15 8.77 18.71
N GLY A 67 3.96 8.29 18.36
CA GLY A 67 2.80 9.17 18.14
C GLY A 67 2.31 9.77 19.47
N ASP A 68 2.08 11.09 19.50
CA ASP A 68 1.42 11.74 20.64
C ASP A 68 -0.04 11.24 20.74
N GLU A 69 -0.49 10.91 21.97
CA GLU A 69 -1.87 10.46 22.28
C GLU A 69 -2.96 11.49 21.92
#